data_AF-A0A2V8ZAY4-F1
#
_entry.id   AF-A0A2V8ZAY4-F1
#
_cell.length_a   1.000
_cell.length_b   1.000
_cell.length_c   1.000
_cell.angle_alpha   90.00
_cell.angle_beta   90.00
_cell.angle_gamma   90.00
#
_symmetry.space_group_name_H-M   'P 1'
#
loop_
_entity.id
_entity.type
_entity.pdbx_description
1 polymer ?
#
loop_
_entity_poly.entity_id
_entity_poly.type
_entity_poly.pdbx_seq_one_letter_code
_entity_poly.pdbx_strand_id
1 'polypeptide(L)'
;MNAEMQKRALAARDAHLALLELKKLVEDAAQATHDAEFEAIHLAIDARRSGDVRTILRVIMDRLSSAKFETALSQAREKLETAAS
;
A
#
# COMPACT_ATOMS: atom_id res chain seq x y z
N MET A 1 34.19 -16.18 4.49
CA MET A 1 32.76 -15.88 4.31
C MET A 1 32.46 -15.91 2.82
N ASN A 2 31.42 -16.61 2.35
CA ASN A 2 31.15 -16.75 0.92
C ASN A 2 30.48 -15.46 0.39
N ALA A 3 31.19 -14.71 -0.46
CA ALA A 3 30.72 -13.44 -1.01
C ALA A 3 29.40 -13.58 -1.78
N GLU A 4 29.16 -14.71 -2.44
CA GLU A 4 27.90 -14.98 -3.15
C GLU A 4 26.73 -15.18 -2.20
N MET A 5 26.97 -15.84 -1.06
CA MET A 5 25.93 -16.01 -0.04
C MET A 5 25.57 -14.66 0.62
N GLN A 6 26.55 -13.77 0.80
CA GLN A 6 26.31 -12.42 1.30
C GLN A 6 25.49 -11.58 0.31
N LYS A 7 25.79 -11.64 -0.99
CA LYS A 7 25.01 -10.94 -2.03
C LYS A 7 23.56 -11.40 -2.06
N ARG A 8 23.32 -12.72 -2.04
CA ARG A 8 21.95 -13.28 -2.01
C ARG A 8 21.17 -12.88 -0.77
N ALA A 9 21.81 -12.89 0.40
CA ALA A 9 21.18 -12.44 1.64
C ALA A 9 20.77 -10.96 1.60
N LEU A 10 21.62 -10.10 1.02
CA LEU A 10 21.31 -8.68 0.83
C LEU A 10 20.16 -8.48 -0.15
N ALA A 11 20.16 -9.18 -1.30
CA ALA A 11 19.08 -9.11 -2.28
C ALA A 11 17.73 -9.54 -1.67
N ALA A 12 17.70 -10.63 -0.90
CA ALA A 12 16.50 -11.08 -0.20
C ALA A 12 15.98 -10.05 0.83
N ARG A 13 16.90 -9.40 1.56
CA ARG A 13 16.55 -8.31 2.49
C ARG A 13 15.95 -7.11 1.76
N ASP A 14 16.55 -6.69 0.66
CA ASP A 14 16.07 -5.54 -0.11
C ASP A 14 14.69 -5.81 -0.73
N ALA A 15 14.46 -7.03 -1.22
CA ALA A 15 13.14 -7.48 -1.68
C ALA A 15 12.10 -7.45 -0.57
N HIS A 16 12.46 -7.92 0.63
CA HIS A 16 11.57 -7.88 1.79
C HIS A 16 11.19 -6.44 2.19
N LEU A 17 12.17 -5.53 2.22
CA LEU A 17 11.92 -4.13 2.56
C LEU A 17 11.01 -3.44 1.52
N ALA A 18 11.25 -3.67 0.24
CA ALA A 18 10.40 -3.13 -0.83
C ALA A 18 8.96 -3.65 -0.74
N LEU A 19 8.78 -4.94 -0.42
CA LEU A 19 7.45 -5.51 -0.18
C LEU A 19 6.76 -4.92 1.05
N LEU A 20 7.50 -4.67 2.14
CA LEU A 20 6.92 -4.04 3.33
C LEU A 20 6.43 -2.61 3.04
N GLU A 21 7.14 -1.86 2.21
CA GLU A 21 6.71 -0.53 1.80
C GLU A 21 5.41 -0.57 0.98
N LEU A 22 5.34 -1.44 -0.02
CA LEU A 22 4.12 -1.64 -0.80
C LEU A 22 2.95 -2.10 0.09
N LYS A 23 3.19 -3.07 0.98
CA LYS A 23 2.20 -3.58 1.92
C LYS A 23 1.59 -2.45 2.75
N LYS A 24 2.42 -1.57 3.31
CA LYS A 24 1.97 -0.44 4.11
C LYS A 24 1.03 0.48 3.32
N LEU A 25 1.35 0.79 2.06
CA LEU A 25 0.50 1.63 1.22
C LEU A 25 -0.88 1.01 0.97
N VAL A 26 -0.92 -0.31 0.76
CA VAL A 26 -2.17 -1.06 0.59
C VAL A 26 -2.97 -1.10 1.88
N GLU A 27 -2.32 -1.34 3.03
CA GLU A 27 -2.96 -1.36 4.34
C GLU A 27 -3.55 0.01 4.71
N ASP A 28 -2.82 1.10 4.47
CA ASP A 28 -3.31 2.47 4.69
C ASP A 28 -4.56 2.77 3.82
N ALA A 29 -4.57 2.30 2.56
CA ALA A 29 -5.73 2.45 1.68
C ALA A 29 -6.92 1.59 2.13
N ALA A 30 -6.67 0.36 2.58
CA ALA A 30 -7.70 -0.53 3.10
C ALA A 30 -8.34 0.05 4.38
N GLN A 31 -7.53 0.55 5.31
CA GLN A 31 -8.03 1.19 6.53
C GLN A 31 -8.88 2.42 6.21
N ALA A 32 -8.42 3.30 5.32
CA ALA A 32 -9.19 4.49 4.92
C ALA A 32 -10.52 4.11 4.25
N THR A 33 -10.56 3.00 3.51
CA THR A 33 -11.80 2.49 2.90
C THR A 33 -12.76 1.98 3.97
N HIS A 34 -12.25 1.26 4.97
CA HIS A 34 -13.04 0.78 6.10
C HIS A 34 -13.61 1.94 6.94
N ASP A 35 -12.82 2.99 7.18
CA ASP A 35 -13.30 4.18 7.88
C ASP A 35 -14.44 4.87 7.10
N ALA A 36 -14.32 4.93 5.77
CA ALA A 36 -15.35 5.49 4.90
C ALA A 36 -16.64 4.66 4.89
N GLU A 37 -16.52 3.32 4.92
CA GLU A 37 -17.65 2.40 5.08
C GLU A 37 -18.37 2.67 6.40
N PHE A 38 -17.63 2.79 7.50
CA PHE A 38 -18.20 3.04 8.82
C PHE A 38 -18.92 4.40 8.87
N GLU A 39 -18.37 5.43 8.24
CA GLU A 39 -19.02 6.74 8.09
C GLU A 39 -20.32 6.64 7.27
N ALA A 40 -20.32 5.89 6.16
CA ALA A 40 -21.52 5.65 5.36
C ALA A 40 -22.64 4.98 6.19
N ILE A 41 -22.30 3.99 7.02
CA ILE A 41 -23.23 3.34 7.93
C ILE A 41 -23.79 4.32 8.95
N HIS A 42 -22.94 5.18 9.54
CA HIS A 42 -23.39 6.21 10.48
C HIS A 42 -24.37 7.19 9.84
N LEU A 43 -24.09 7.65 8.61
CA LEU A 43 -24.96 8.55 7.86
C LEU A 43 -26.33 7.94 7.56
N ALA A 44 -26.38 6.62 7.31
CA ALA A 44 -27.65 5.91 7.10
C ALA A 44 -28.50 5.82 8.38
N ILE A 45 -27.87 5.85 9.56
CA ILE A 45 -28.54 5.77 10.87
C ILE A 45 -28.91 7.17 11.41
N ASP A 46 -28.04 8.16 11.24
CA ASP A 46 -28.24 9.54 11.69
C ASP A 46 -27.94 10.54 10.55
N ALA A 47 -29.02 11.01 9.90
CA ALA A 47 -28.97 11.90 8.75
C ALA A 47 -28.40 13.31 9.04
N ARG A 48 -27.99 13.62 10.27
CA ARG A 48 -27.48 14.95 10.65
C ARG A 48 -25.99 15.20 10.36
N ARG A 49 -25.25 14.20 9.88
CA ARG A 49 -23.85 14.42 9.46
C ARG A 49 -23.74 14.54 7.94
N SER A 50 -22.84 15.41 7.48
CA SER A 50 -22.47 15.52 6.07
C SER A 50 -21.07 14.94 5.89
N GLY A 51 -20.97 13.62 6.02
CA GLY A 51 -19.76 12.91 5.63
C GLY A 51 -19.75 12.75 4.12
N ASP A 52 -18.78 13.37 3.42
CA ASP A 52 -18.65 13.17 1.98
C ASP A 52 -17.81 11.91 1.69
N VAL A 53 -18.43 10.75 1.92
CA VAL A 53 -17.88 9.41 1.64
C VAL A 53 -17.30 9.35 0.22
N ARG A 54 -17.94 10.03 -0.75
CA ARG A 54 -17.47 10.07 -2.13
C ARG A 54 -16.15 10.81 -2.27
N THR A 55 -15.94 11.89 -1.51
CA THR A 55 -14.65 12.58 -1.47
C THR A 55 -13.57 11.72 -0.82
N ILE A 56 -13.87 10.97 0.24
CA ILE A 56 -12.91 10.05 0.87
C ILE A 56 -12.49 8.95 -0.12
N LEU A 57 -13.45 8.31 -0.78
CA LEU A 57 -13.17 7.28 -1.80
C LEU A 57 -12.34 7.84 -2.97
N ARG A 58 -12.60 9.09 -3.38
CA ARG A 58 -11.78 9.75 -4.41
C ARG A 58 -10.33 9.94 -3.96
N VAL A 59 -10.11 10.38 -2.73
CA VAL A 59 -8.74 10.51 -2.17
C VAL A 59 -8.03 9.16 -2.11
N ILE A 60 -8.74 8.08 -1.78
CA ILE A 60 -8.17 6.73 -1.78
C ILE A 60 -7.78 6.30 -3.19
N MET A 61 -8.66 6.53 -4.17
CA MET A 61 -8.34 6.30 -5.58
C MET A 61 -7.10 7.09 -6.03
N ASP A 62 -7.03 8.38 -5.71
CA ASP A 62 -5.89 9.23 -6.07
C ASP A 62 -4.58 8.72 -5.44
N ARG A 63 -4.63 8.18 -4.21
CA ARG A 63 -3.48 7.55 -3.55
C ARG A 63 -3.03 6.28 -4.27
N LEU A 64 -3.96 5.41 -4.64
CA LEU A 64 -3.66 4.16 -5.36
C LEU A 64 -3.18 4.42 -6.79
N SER A 65 -3.63 5.51 -7.43
CA SER A 65 -3.14 5.96 -8.74
C SER A 65 -1.91 6.89 -8.66
N SER A 66 -1.36 7.10 -7.46
CA SER A 66 -0.23 8.01 -7.29
C SER A 66 1.07 7.41 -7.84
N ALA A 67 1.96 8.27 -8.35
CA ALA A 67 3.30 7.86 -8.76
C ALA A 67 4.07 7.15 -7.64
N LYS A 68 3.77 7.48 -6.37
CA LYS A 68 4.36 6.80 -5.21
C LYS A 68 3.97 5.33 -5.14
N PHE A 69 2.68 5.02 -5.34
CA PHE A 69 2.20 3.64 -5.34
C PHE A 69 2.81 2.84 -6.50
N GLU A 70 2.78 3.40 -7.71
CA GLU A 70 3.39 2.77 -8.89
C GLU A 70 4.89 2.54 -8.72
N THR A 71 5.61 3.50 -8.13
CA THR A 71 7.04 3.35 -7.83
C THR A 71 7.28 2.23 -6.83
N ALA A 72 6.53 2.18 -5.73
CA ALA A 72 6.67 1.12 -4.72
C ALA A 72 6.34 -0.27 -5.30
N LEU A 73 5.32 -0.36 -6.15
CA LEU A 73 4.97 -1.59 -6.86
C LEU A 73 6.09 -2.04 -7.81
N SER A 74 6.62 -1.12 -8.60
CA SER A 74 7.72 -1.40 -9.53
C SER A 74 8.99 -1.84 -8.79
N GLN A 75 9.37 -1.14 -7.72
CA GLN A 75 10.53 -1.48 -6.91
C GLN A 75 10.37 -2.84 -6.23
N ALA A 76 9.20 -3.15 -5.69
CA ALA A 76 8.94 -4.46 -5.10
C ALA A 76 9.14 -5.59 -6.12
N ARG A 77 8.64 -5.43 -7.35
CA ARG A 77 8.85 -6.41 -8.44
C ARG A 77 10.31 -6.55 -8.81
N GLU A 78 11.00 -5.46 -9.09
CA GLU A 78 12.42 -5.46 -9.49
C GLU A 78 13.31 -6.13 -8.43
N LYS A 79 13.10 -5.81 -7.15
CA LYS A 79 13.88 -6.38 -6.06
C LYS A 79 13.59 -7.86 -5.84
N LEU A 80 12.35 -8.31 -6.02
CA LEU A 80 12.01 -9.73 -6.00
C LEU A 80 12.67 -10.50 -7.15
N GLU A 81 12.64 -9.96 -8.36
CA GLU A 81 13.30 -10.56 -9.53
C GLU A 81 14.81 -10.66 -9.31
N THR A 82 15.42 -9.61 -8.75
CA THR A 82 16.85 -9.59 -8.40
C THR A 82 17.17 -10.64 -7.32
N ALA A 83 16.32 -10.82 -6.32
CA ALA A 83 16.53 -11.80 -5.25
C ALA A 83 16.31 -13.25 -5.72
N ALA A 84 15.53 -13.47 -6.77
CA ALA A 84 15.23 -14.78 -7.34
C ALA A 84 16.24 -15.23 -8.41
N SER A 85 17.11 -14.32 -8.89
CA SER A 85 18.17 -14.59 -9.88
C SER A 85 19.46 -15.09 -9.22
#